data_AF-A0A0Q5UAB7-F1
#
_entry.id   AF-A0A0Q5UAB7-F1
#
_cell.length_a   1.000
_cell.length_b   1.000
_cell.length_c   1.000
_cell.angle_alpha   90.00
_cell.angle_beta   90.00
_cell.angle_gamma   90.00
#
_symmetry.space_group_name_H-M   'P 1'
#
loop_
_entity.id
_entity.type
_entity.pdbx_description
1 polymer ?
#
loop_
_entity_poly.entity_id
_entity_poly.type
_entity_poly.pdbx_seq_one_letter_code
_entity_poly.pdbx_strand_id
1 'polypeptide(L)'
;MKKIFILFSLLAFNLCYSQAIEYYYPNGKFIDKGISVNNLVKKYFPDVNLFHNPSLEGSTDAHANKEGVYSVYYKILSNKPLFVLAYNKHTQKQIDDAIAAFDLENYYKNWRFDYDIKNSVREKKLTDINLYEALGKPDNINTTSNGNLTITTMSYKYPDVVFVLKNGIVTSYSLNQ
;
A
#
# COMPACT_ATOMS: atom_id res chain seq x y z
N MET A 1 -34.72 -40.44 -18.02
CA MET A 1 -34.25 -39.84 -16.75
C MET A 1 -32.74 -39.62 -16.63
N LYS A 2 -31.85 -40.30 -17.40
CA LYS A 2 -30.38 -40.07 -17.32
C LYS A 2 -29.87 -38.75 -17.93
N LYS A 3 -30.61 -38.14 -18.88
CA LYS A 3 -30.19 -36.90 -19.56
C LYS A 3 -30.38 -35.62 -18.73
N ILE A 4 -31.25 -35.64 -17.72
CA ILE A 4 -31.54 -34.49 -16.84
C ILE A 4 -30.43 -34.32 -15.78
N PHE A 5 -29.82 -35.43 -15.34
CA PHE A 5 -28.74 -35.41 -14.34
C PHE A 5 -27.45 -34.75 -14.84
N ILE A 6 -27.15 -34.88 -16.15
CA ILE A 6 -25.95 -34.28 -16.77
C ILE A 6 -26.12 -32.76 -16.94
N LEU A 7 -27.36 -32.29 -17.12
CA LEU A 7 -27.65 -30.86 -17.22
C LEU A 7 -27.49 -30.16 -15.85
N PHE A 8 -27.89 -30.83 -14.76
CA PHE A 8 -27.71 -30.32 -13.41
C PHE A 8 -26.25 -30.28 -12.96
N SER A 9 -25.41 -31.24 -13.37
CA SER A 9 -23.98 -31.18 -13.08
C SER A 9 -23.25 -30.08 -13.87
N LEU A 10 -23.64 -29.80 -15.12
CA LEU A 10 -23.11 -28.67 -15.90
C LEU A 10 -23.56 -27.30 -15.37
N LEU A 11 -24.77 -27.17 -14.80
CA LEU A 11 -25.20 -25.96 -14.10
C LEU A 11 -24.48 -25.78 -12.76
N ALA A 12 -24.25 -26.86 -12.01
CA ALA A 12 -23.54 -26.81 -10.73
C ALA A 12 -22.05 -26.43 -10.89
N PHE A 13 -21.41 -26.84 -11.99
CA PHE A 13 -20.02 -26.45 -12.29
C PHE A 13 -19.85 -24.98 -12.69
N ASN A 14 -20.87 -24.33 -13.24
CA ASN A 14 -20.82 -22.89 -13.56
C ASN A 14 -21.02 -21.98 -12.32
N LEU A 15 -21.47 -22.54 -11.19
CA LEU A 15 -21.65 -21.79 -9.93
C LEU A 15 -20.41 -21.83 -9.02
N CYS A 16 -19.34 -22.53 -9.40
CA CYS A 16 -18.03 -22.35 -8.80
C CYS A 16 -17.42 -21.05 -9.36
N TYR A 17 -18.01 -19.91 -8.98
CA TYR A 17 -17.49 -18.59 -9.26
C TYR A 17 -16.05 -18.53 -8.74
N SER A 18 -15.10 -18.61 -9.67
CA SER A 18 -13.75 -18.10 -9.46
C SER A 18 -13.92 -16.65 -9.02
N GLN A 19 -13.72 -16.38 -7.73
CA GLN A 19 -13.70 -15.02 -7.21
C GLN A 19 -12.53 -14.31 -7.87
N ALA A 20 -12.83 -13.55 -8.91
CA ALA A 20 -11.80 -12.78 -9.60
C ALA A 20 -11.32 -11.68 -8.66
N ILE A 21 -10.00 -11.61 -8.47
CA ILE A 21 -9.36 -10.47 -7.82
C ILE A 21 -9.48 -9.29 -8.77
N GLU A 22 -10.14 -8.23 -8.32
CA GLU A 22 -10.34 -6.98 -9.05
C GLU A 22 -9.57 -5.86 -8.37
N TYR A 23 -9.07 -4.92 -9.17
CA TYR A 23 -8.31 -3.78 -8.70
C TYR A 23 -9.04 -2.49 -9.07
N TYR A 24 -9.13 -1.59 -8.11
CA TYR A 24 -9.85 -0.33 -8.21
C TYR A 24 -8.95 0.83 -7.85
N TYR A 25 -9.10 1.96 -8.54
CA TYR A 25 -8.55 3.23 -8.09
C TYR A 25 -9.25 3.66 -6.78
N PRO A 26 -8.68 4.60 -6.01
CA PRO A 26 -9.31 5.09 -4.78
C PRO A 26 -10.68 5.72 -5.02
N ASN A 27 -10.91 6.25 -6.21
CA ASN A 27 -12.22 6.76 -6.66
C ASN A 27 -13.14 5.65 -7.23
N GLY A 28 -12.89 4.38 -6.85
CA GLY A 28 -13.63 3.16 -7.23
C GLY A 28 -13.76 2.88 -8.73
N LYS A 29 -13.01 3.57 -9.58
CA LYS A 29 -12.90 3.21 -11.00
C LYS A 29 -12.11 1.91 -11.12
N PHE A 30 -12.66 0.94 -11.84
CA PHE A 30 -11.97 -0.33 -12.16
C PHE A 30 -10.66 -0.10 -12.93
N ILE A 31 -9.59 -0.80 -12.52
CA ILE A 31 -8.25 -0.77 -13.13
C ILE A 31 -8.05 -2.00 -14.02
N ASP A 32 -8.05 -3.18 -13.41
CA ASP A 32 -7.73 -4.47 -14.03
C ASP A 32 -8.22 -5.62 -13.14
N LYS A 33 -8.16 -6.86 -13.64
CA LYS A 33 -8.53 -8.08 -12.88
C LYS A 33 -7.60 -9.25 -13.18
N GLY A 34 -7.37 -10.10 -12.20
CA GLY A 34 -6.59 -11.34 -12.37
C GLY A 34 -5.09 -11.13 -12.68
N ILE A 35 -4.60 -9.89 -12.68
CA ILE A 35 -3.19 -9.54 -12.78
C ILE A 35 -2.52 -9.66 -11.40
N SER A 36 -1.23 -10.02 -11.35
CA SER A 36 -0.48 -9.97 -10.09
C SER A 36 -0.25 -8.52 -9.64
N VAL A 37 -0.20 -8.28 -8.33
CA VAL A 37 0.07 -6.95 -7.76
C VAL A 37 1.34 -6.33 -8.36
N ASN A 38 2.41 -7.11 -8.51
CA ASN A 38 3.66 -6.64 -9.13
C ASN A 38 3.47 -6.16 -10.57
N ASN A 39 2.70 -6.88 -11.38
CA ASN A 39 2.46 -6.50 -12.77
C ASN A 39 1.49 -5.32 -12.88
N LEU A 40 0.51 -5.23 -11.97
CA LEU A 40 -0.37 -4.06 -11.85
C LEU A 40 0.45 -2.81 -11.55
N VAL A 41 1.34 -2.86 -10.56
CA VAL A 41 2.21 -1.74 -10.20
C VAL A 41 3.11 -1.31 -11.33
N LYS A 42 3.79 -2.24 -11.99
CA LYS A 42 4.64 -1.90 -13.15
C LYS A 42 3.86 -1.24 -14.29
N LYS A 43 2.59 -1.64 -14.48
CA LYS A 43 1.75 -1.16 -15.59
C LYS A 43 1.08 0.18 -15.29
N TYR A 44 0.58 0.38 -14.07
CA TYR A 44 -0.26 1.53 -13.73
C TYR A 44 0.39 2.51 -12.75
N PHE A 45 1.47 2.12 -12.08
CA PHE A 45 2.16 2.91 -11.04
C PHE A 45 3.69 2.79 -11.15
N PRO A 46 4.29 2.97 -12.35
CA PRO A 46 5.71 2.68 -12.58
C PRO A 46 6.67 3.54 -11.74
N ASP A 47 6.27 4.77 -11.41
CA ASP A 47 7.09 5.73 -10.66
C ASP A 47 6.82 5.69 -9.15
N VAL A 48 5.96 4.77 -8.69
CA VAL A 48 5.58 4.71 -7.28
C VAL A 48 6.43 3.69 -6.55
N ASN A 49 7.23 4.19 -5.61
CA ASN A 49 7.94 3.37 -4.64
C ASN A 49 6.92 2.78 -3.65
N LEU A 50 6.46 1.58 -3.99
CA LEU A 50 5.49 0.79 -3.22
C LEU A 50 6.23 -0.22 -2.32
N PHE A 51 5.72 -0.65 -1.16
CA PHE A 51 4.34 -1.01 -0.81
C PHE A 51 4.05 -0.82 0.69
N HIS A 52 2.80 -0.51 1.07
CA HIS A 52 2.18 -1.01 2.30
C HIS A 52 0.76 -1.51 1.96
N ASN A 53 0.38 -2.68 2.49
CA ASN A 53 -0.98 -3.21 2.47
C ASN A 53 -1.56 -3.14 3.89
N PRO A 54 -2.45 -2.18 4.22
CA PRO A 54 -3.15 -2.17 5.50
C PRO A 54 -4.30 -3.17 5.59
N SER A 55 -4.11 -4.38 5.11
CA SER A 55 -5.08 -5.44 5.31
C SER A 55 -5.33 -5.66 6.82
N LEU A 56 -6.49 -5.19 7.30
CA LEU A 56 -7.29 -5.73 8.40
C LEU A 56 -6.65 -5.83 9.81
N GLU A 57 -5.85 -4.88 10.26
CA GLU A 57 -5.38 -4.87 11.67
C GLU A 57 -5.84 -3.66 12.49
N GLY A 58 -6.84 -2.92 12.02
CA GLY A 58 -7.37 -1.74 12.69
C GLY A 58 -8.89 -1.62 12.64
N SER A 59 -9.62 -2.68 13.00
CA SER A 59 -11.02 -2.56 13.43
C SER A 59 -11.43 -3.84 14.14
N THR A 60 -11.42 -3.80 15.46
CA THR A 60 -12.44 -4.50 16.25
C THR A 60 -13.79 -4.33 15.54
N ASP A 61 -14.52 -5.42 15.36
CA ASP A 61 -15.66 -5.55 14.45
C ASP A 61 -15.28 -5.57 12.97
N ALA A 62 -14.71 -6.70 12.58
CA ALA A 62 -15.30 -7.43 11.48
C ALA A 62 -16.84 -7.50 11.68
N HIS A 63 -17.57 -6.48 11.25
CA HIS A 63 -18.67 -6.76 10.36
C HIS A 63 -17.99 -7.35 9.11
N ALA A 64 -17.69 -8.65 8.99
CA ALA A 64 -18.65 -9.73 8.97
C ALA A 64 -20.02 -9.36 8.36
N ASN A 65 -20.14 -8.22 7.67
CA ASN A 65 -21.15 -8.04 6.65
C ASN A 65 -20.56 -8.69 5.40
N LYS A 66 -20.74 -10.02 5.32
CA LYS A 66 -20.87 -10.92 4.16
C LYS A 66 -20.40 -10.54 2.73
N GLU A 67 -19.68 -9.45 2.48
CA GLU A 67 -19.63 -8.80 1.16
C GLU A 67 -18.23 -8.57 0.60
N GLY A 68 -17.14 -9.01 1.24
CA GLY A 68 -15.86 -9.19 0.56
C GLY A 68 -14.61 -8.93 1.40
N VAL A 69 -13.49 -9.51 0.97
CA VAL A 69 -12.14 -9.22 1.49
C VAL A 69 -11.56 -8.10 0.63
N TYR A 70 -10.95 -7.09 1.26
CA TYR A 70 -10.24 -6.04 0.55
C TYR A 70 -8.82 -5.88 1.10
N SER A 71 -7.94 -5.35 0.25
CA SER A 71 -6.59 -4.93 0.59
C SER A 71 -6.36 -3.59 -0.11
N VAL A 72 -6.33 -2.51 0.66
CA VAL A 72 -5.94 -1.22 0.12
C VAL A 72 -4.43 -1.19 0.01
N TYR A 73 -3.87 -0.49 -0.96
CA TYR A 73 -2.43 -0.31 -1.11
C TYR A 73 -2.11 1.18 -1.08
N TYR A 74 -1.14 1.58 -0.27
CA TYR A 74 -0.77 2.98 -0.04
C TYR A 74 0.63 3.30 -0.55
N LYS A 75 0.87 4.57 -0.91
CA LYS A 75 2.22 5.10 -1.11
C LYS A 75 2.89 5.24 0.26
N ILE A 76 4.02 4.57 0.41
CA ILE A 76 4.85 4.57 1.62
C ILE A 76 5.01 6.02 2.15
N LEU A 77 4.93 6.18 3.47
CA LEU A 77 5.06 7.43 4.23
C LEU A 77 3.95 8.49 4.02
N SER A 78 3.18 8.46 2.93
CA SER A 78 2.30 9.58 2.56
C SER A 78 0.83 9.44 2.94
N ASN A 79 0.42 8.27 3.45
CA ASN A 79 -1.01 7.93 3.65
C ASN A 79 -1.88 8.09 2.39
N LYS A 80 -1.30 8.10 1.19
CA LYS A 80 -2.07 8.25 -0.05
C LYS A 80 -2.45 6.86 -0.59
N PRO A 81 -3.76 6.51 -0.64
CA PRO A 81 -4.18 5.25 -1.25
C PRO A 81 -3.89 5.30 -2.75
N LEU A 82 -3.51 4.17 -3.32
CA LEU A 82 -3.15 4.04 -4.73
C LEU A 82 -4.11 3.15 -5.48
N PHE A 83 -4.45 2.01 -4.89
CA PHE A 83 -5.48 1.12 -5.40
C PHE A 83 -6.02 0.22 -4.29
N VAL A 84 -7.21 -0.33 -4.53
CA VAL A 84 -7.86 -1.32 -3.67
C VAL A 84 -7.95 -2.62 -4.45
N LEU A 85 -7.39 -3.68 -3.88
CA LEU A 85 -7.63 -5.06 -4.27
C LEU A 85 -8.89 -5.53 -3.57
N ALA A 86 -9.83 -6.10 -4.31
CA ALA A 86 -11.05 -6.63 -3.75
C ALA A 86 -11.48 -7.94 -4.44
N TYR A 87 -12.18 -8.80 -3.71
CA TYR A 87 -12.70 -10.07 -4.25
C TYR A 87 -14.15 -9.89 -4.70
N ASN A 88 -14.38 -10.04 -6.01
CA ASN A 88 -15.64 -9.72 -6.70
C ASN A 88 -15.86 -8.22 -6.91
N LYS A 89 -16.98 -7.88 -7.56
CA LYS A 89 -17.33 -6.52 -7.92
C LYS A 89 -17.75 -5.73 -6.69
N HIS A 90 -17.18 -4.54 -6.52
CA HIS A 90 -17.51 -3.65 -5.41
C HIS A 90 -18.10 -2.32 -5.89
N THR A 91 -18.84 -1.69 -4.98
CA THR A 91 -19.38 -0.35 -5.15
C THR A 91 -18.38 0.71 -4.70
N GLN A 92 -18.53 1.95 -5.18
CA GLN A 92 -17.73 3.09 -4.71
C GLN A 92 -17.70 3.18 -3.19
N LYS A 93 -18.87 3.05 -2.54
CA LYS A 93 -19.00 3.16 -1.09
C LYS A 93 -18.14 2.15 -0.36
N GLN A 94 -18.09 0.89 -0.83
CA GLN A 94 -17.25 -0.14 -0.21
C GLN A 94 -15.75 0.14 -0.38
N ILE A 95 -15.35 0.77 -1.49
CA ILE A 95 -13.98 1.23 -1.71
C ILE A 95 -13.64 2.38 -0.75
N ASP A 96 -14.56 3.34 -0.59
CA ASP A 96 -14.40 4.47 0.34
C ASP A 96 -14.30 3.98 1.80
N ASP A 97 -15.18 3.07 2.22
CA ASP A 97 -15.19 2.48 3.57
C ASP A 97 -13.86 1.74 3.85
N ALA A 98 -13.35 0.99 2.87
CA ALA A 98 -12.06 0.30 2.98
C ALA A 98 -10.87 1.25 3.14
N ILE A 99 -10.88 2.38 2.43
CA ILE A 99 -9.84 3.41 2.54
C ILE A 99 -9.92 4.11 3.90
N ALA A 100 -11.14 4.46 4.34
CA ALA A 100 -11.37 5.15 5.60
C ALA A 100 -10.96 4.33 6.83
N ALA A 101 -10.95 2.99 6.73
CA ALA A 101 -10.53 2.09 7.80
C ALA A 101 -9.01 2.08 8.07
N PHE A 102 -8.19 2.79 7.28
CA PHE A 102 -6.76 2.81 7.51
C PHE A 102 -6.36 3.71 8.68
N ASP A 103 -5.83 3.07 9.73
CA ASP A 103 -5.24 3.74 10.88
C ASP A 103 -3.75 4.02 10.64
N LEU A 104 -3.45 5.27 10.25
CA LEU A 104 -2.10 5.75 10.01
C LEU A 104 -1.21 5.70 11.26
N GLU A 105 -1.78 6.02 12.43
CA GLU A 105 -1.01 6.06 13.67
C GLU A 105 -0.58 4.65 14.08
N ASN A 106 -1.47 3.68 13.95
CA ASN A 106 -1.15 2.28 14.19
C ASN A 106 -0.13 1.74 13.17
N TYR A 107 -0.25 2.12 11.89
CA TYR A 107 0.72 1.73 10.86
C TYR A 107 2.14 2.15 11.24
N TYR A 108 2.34 3.42 11.61
CA TYR A 108 3.67 3.93 11.94
C TYR A 108 4.32 3.24 13.15
N LYS A 109 3.51 2.69 14.06
CA LYS A 109 3.99 1.94 15.23
C LYS A 109 4.13 0.43 14.97
N ASN A 110 3.74 -0.06 13.80
CA ASN A 110 3.72 -1.48 13.45
C ASN A 110 5.05 -1.90 12.79
N TRP A 111 5.48 -3.14 13.02
CA TRP A 111 6.69 -3.72 12.41
C TRP A 111 6.69 -3.66 10.87
N ARG A 112 5.51 -3.60 10.24
CA ARG A 112 5.37 -3.44 8.79
C ARG A 112 5.96 -2.11 8.31
N PHE A 113 5.83 -1.04 9.08
CA PHE A 113 6.42 0.25 8.74
C PHE A 113 7.95 0.19 8.67
N ASP A 114 8.60 -0.44 9.65
CA ASP A 114 10.05 -0.69 9.64
C ASP A 114 10.45 -1.51 8.40
N TYR A 115 9.73 -2.59 8.12
CA TYR A 115 9.95 -3.44 6.95
C TYR A 115 9.86 -2.66 5.62
N ASP A 116 8.84 -1.82 5.47
CA ASP A 116 8.58 -1.04 4.26
C ASP A 116 9.66 0.03 4.01
N ILE A 117 10.08 0.75 5.07
CA ILE A 117 11.21 1.69 4.98
C ILE A 117 12.49 0.94 4.64
N LYS A 118 12.79 -0.16 5.34
CA LYS A 118 14.01 -0.94 5.13
C LYS A 118 14.17 -1.39 3.69
N ASN A 119 13.10 -1.90 3.09
CA ASN A 119 13.11 -2.31 1.69
C ASN A 119 13.32 -1.11 0.75
N SER A 120 12.65 0.00 1.01
CA SER A 120 12.79 1.23 0.21
C SER A 120 14.20 1.81 0.25
N VAL A 121 14.86 1.76 1.41
CA VAL A 121 16.25 2.17 1.58
C VAL A 121 17.19 1.19 0.87
N ARG A 122 17.01 -0.12 1.03
CA ARG A 122 17.81 -1.15 0.35
C ARG A 122 17.75 -1.02 -1.17
N GLU A 123 16.58 -0.72 -1.70
CA GLU A 123 16.33 -0.55 -3.14
C GLU A 123 16.69 0.85 -3.67
N LYS A 124 17.22 1.74 -2.81
CA LYS A 124 17.57 3.14 -3.14
C LYS A 124 16.42 3.93 -3.75
N LYS A 125 15.21 3.61 -3.31
CA LYS A 125 13.97 4.19 -3.81
C LYS A 125 13.59 5.47 -3.08
N LEU A 126 14.02 5.62 -1.83
CA LEU A 126 13.62 6.76 -1.01
C LEU A 126 14.59 7.94 -1.20
N THR A 127 14.08 9.08 -1.67
CA THR A 127 14.83 10.33 -1.88
C THR A 127 14.33 11.46 -0.98
N ASP A 128 15.09 12.55 -0.88
CA ASP A 128 14.64 13.80 -0.25
C ASP A 128 13.31 14.29 -0.82
N ILE A 129 13.14 14.31 -2.14
CA ILE A 129 11.88 14.67 -2.80
C ILE A 129 10.74 13.79 -2.30
N ASN A 130 10.95 12.47 -2.23
CA ASN A 130 9.92 11.55 -1.73
C ASN A 130 9.58 11.82 -0.26
N LEU A 131 10.57 12.13 0.57
CA LEU A 131 10.35 12.47 1.98
C LEU A 131 9.55 13.77 2.11
N TYR A 132 9.91 14.83 1.38
CA TYR A 132 9.16 16.09 1.39
C TYR A 132 7.72 15.93 0.89
N GLU A 133 7.51 15.15 -0.17
CA GLU A 133 6.17 14.88 -0.69
C GLU A 133 5.30 14.08 0.28
N ALA A 134 5.91 13.17 1.05
CA ALA A 134 5.20 12.23 1.89
C ALA A 134 4.99 12.74 3.31
N LEU A 135 6.02 13.33 3.92
CA LEU A 135 6.06 13.75 5.32
C LEU A 135 6.07 15.27 5.50
N GLY A 136 6.22 16.03 4.42
CA GLY A 136 6.37 17.48 4.49
C GLY A 136 7.77 17.90 4.94
N LYS A 137 7.86 19.07 5.60
CA LYS A 137 9.14 19.61 6.07
C LYS A 137 9.63 18.84 7.30
N PRO A 138 10.91 18.43 7.38
CA PRO A 138 11.45 17.79 8.58
C PRO A 138 11.49 18.78 9.75
N ASP A 139 11.34 18.26 10.96
CA ASP A 139 11.48 19.02 12.20
C ASP A 139 12.91 19.54 12.38
N ASN A 140 13.89 18.70 12.03
CA ASN A 140 15.30 19.07 12.06
C ASN A 140 16.00 18.62 10.78
N ILE A 141 16.85 19.47 10.24
CA ILE A 141 17.68 19.18 9.08
C ILE A 141 19.12 19.62 9.34
N ASN A 142 20.06 18.69 9.21
CA ASN A 142 21.48 18.95 9.29
C ASN A 142 22.14 18.51 7.99
N THR A 143 22.91 19.40 7.35
CA THR A 143 23.59 19.11 6.10
C THR A 143 25.08 19.38 6.25
N THR A 144 25.90 18.41 5.83
CA THR A 144 27.35 18.55 5.77
C THR A 144 27.81 18.20 4.36
N SER A 145 28.66 19.05 3.78
CA SER A 145 29.23 18.83 2.45
C SER A 145 30.74 18.68 2.55
N ASN A 146 31.29 17.64 1.92
CA ASN A 146 32.72 17.42 1.77
C ASN A 146 33.03 17.05 0.31
N GLY A 147 33.53 18.02 -0.45
CA GLY A 147 33.73 17.89 -1.90
C GLY A 147 32.42 17.57 -2.61
N ASN A 148 32.39 16.43 -3.32
CA ASN A 148 31.23 15.97 -4.09
C ASN A 148 30.20 15.16 -3.28
N LEU A 149 30.43 15.00 -1.97
CA LEU A 149 29.53 14.28 -1.09
C LEU A 149 28.75 15.26 -0.22
N THR A 150 27.43 15.21 -0.32
CA THR A 150 26.51 15.88 0.60
C THR A 150 25.84 14.82 1.46
N ILE A 151 25.98 14.95 2.77
CA ILE A 151 25.28 14.13 3.75
C ILE A 151 24.21 15.01 4.41
N THR A 152 22.96 14.57 4.35
CA THR A 152 21.84 15.26 4.99
C THR A 152 21.18 14.32 5.98
N THR A 153 20.95 14.79 7.20
CA THR A 153 20.13 14.10 8.20
C THR A 153 18.81 14.85 8.35
N MET A 154 17.70 14.15 8.17
CA MET A 154 16.34 14.69 8.33
C MET A 154 15.63 13.95 9.45
N SER A 155 15.11 14.68 10.44
CA SER A 155 14.34 14.10 11.55
C SER A 155 12.87 14.51 11.45
N TYR A 156 11.97 13.55 11.64
CA TYR A 156 10.53 13.73 11.64
C TYR A 156 9.96 13.20 12.96
N LYS A 157 9.32 14.06 13.76
CA LYS A 157 8.66 13.71 15.03
C LYS A 157 7.45 12.81 14.81
N TYR A 158 6.79 12.94 13.66
CA TYR A 158 5.76 12.03 13.19
C TYR A 158 6.15 11.60 11.77
N PRO A 159 6.60 10.36 11.55
CA PRO A 159 6.36 9.12 12.31
C PRO A 159 7.48 8.70 13.31
N ASP A 160 8.20 9.66 13.88
CA ASP A 160 9.34 9.44 14.80
C ASP A 160 10.51 8.67 14.17
N VAL A 161 11.03 9.24 13.07
CA VAL A 161 12.06 8.65 12.23
C VAL A 161 13.14 9.67 11.88
N VAL A 162 14.38 9.20 11.82
CA VAL A 162 15.54 9.95 11.33
C VAL A 162 16.06 9.28 10.07
N PHE A 163 16.18 10.02 8.98
CA PHE A 163 16.75 9.57 7.72
C PHE A 163 18.14 10.15 7.49
N VAL A 164 19.07 9.35 6.97
CA VAL A 164 20.39 9.78 6.53
C VAL A 164 20.51 9.63 5.03
N LEU A 165 20.72 10.75 4.35
CA LEU A 165 20.79 10.85 2.91
C LEU A 165 22.23 11.11 2.46
N LYS A 166 22.63 10.48 1.35
CA LYS A 166 23.85 10.81 0.60
C LYS A 166 23.45 11.29 -0.78
N ASN A 167 23.80 12.53 -1.13
CA ASN A 167 23.45 13.17 -2.40
C ASN A 167 21.94 13.05 -2.72
N GLY A 168 21.07 13.31 -1.73
CA GLY A 168 19.61 13.28 -1.89
C GLY A 168 18.96 11.90 -1.82
N ILE A 169 19.73 10.81 -1.73
CA ILE A 169 19.21 9.44 -1.64
C ILE A 169 19.33 8.94 -0.20
N VAL A 170 18.26 8.40 0.38
CA VAL A 170 18.29 7.79 1.72
C VAL A 170 19.16 6.53 1.70
N THR A 171 20.12 6.48 2.61
CA THR A 171 21.08 5.36 2.75
C THR A 171 20.95 4.62 4.07
N SER A 172 20.40 5.26 5.10
CA SER A 172 20.03 4.61 6.36
C SER A 172 18.91 5.39 7.04
N TYR A 173 18.31 4.77 8.04
CA TYR A 173 17.29 5.36 8.89
C TYR A 173 17.40 4.82 10.31
N SER A 174 16.77 5.51 11.25
CA SER A 174 16.57 5.08 12.63
C SER A 174 15.15 5.42 13.03
N LEU A 175 14.44 4.46 13.63
CA LEU A 175 13.18 4.71 14.33
C LEU A 175 13.53 5.04 15.80
N ASN A 176 12.88 6.03 16.40
CA ASN A 176 13.12 6.36 17.82
C ASN A 176 12.05 5.76 18.76
N GLN A 177 11.33 4.75 18.26
CA GLN A 177 10.21 4.07 18.92
C GLN A 177 10.65 3.16 20.07
#